data_AF-A0A023HF08-F1
#
_entry.id   AF-A0A023HF08-F1
#
_cell.length_a   1.000
_cell.length_b   1.000
_cell.length_c   1.000
_cell.angle_alpha   90.00
_cell.angle_beta   90.00
_cell.angle_gamma   90.00
#
_symmetry.space_group_name_H-M   'P 1'
#
loop_
_entity.id
_entity.type
_entity.pdbx_description
1 polymer ?
#
loop_
_entity_poly.entity_id
_entity_poly.type
_entity_poly.pdbx_seq_one_letter_code
_entity_poly.pdbx_strand_id
1 'polypeptide(L)' 'APGATANRVALEACVQARNEGRNLMREGGDVIREACKWSPELAVACELWKEIKFEFESMDTV' A
#
# COMPACT_ATOMS: atom_id res chain seq x y z
N ALA A 1 -8.05 -10.22 12.57
CA ALA A 1 -7.23 -9.36 13.44
C ALA A 1 -6.89 -8.07 12.68
N PRO A 2 -6.73 -6.91 13.35
CA PRO A 2 -6.62 -5.61 12.69
C PRO A 2 -5.54 -5.51 11.60
N GLY A 3 -4.33 -6.03 11.85
CA GLY A 3 -3.25 -6.01 10.84
C GLY A 3 -3.56 -6.84 9.59
N ALA A 4 -4.23 -7.97 9.73
CA ALA A 4 -4.68 -8.76 8.58
C ALA A 4 -5.76 -8.02 7.76
N THR A 5 -6.65 -7.28 8.44
CA THR A 5 -7.63 -6.42 7.77
C THR A 5 -6.95 -5.31 6.97
N ALA A 6 -5.94 -4.63 7.54
CA ALA A 6 -5.18 -3.59 6.83
C ALA A 6 -4.56 -4.11 5.53
N ASN A 7 -3.89 -5.27 5.57
CA ASN A 7 -3.27 -5.89 4.40
C ASN A 7 -4.32 -6.25 3.32
N ARG A 8 -5.47 -6.80 3.73
CA ARG A 8 -6.55 -7.14 2.81
C ARG A 8 -7.13 -5.90 2.13
N VAL A 9 -7.42 -4.85 2.89
CA VAL A 9 -7.97 -3.60 2.37
C VAL A 9 -7.01 -2.95 1.36
N ALA A 10 -5.71 -2.87 1.70
CA ALA A 10 -4.69 -2.33 0.80
C ALA A 10 -4.63 -3.09 -0.52
N LEU A 11 -4.67 -4.44 -0.46
CA LEU A 11 -4.65 -5.28 -1.65
C LEU A 11 -5.90 -5.10 -2.52
N GLU A 12 -7.10 -5.15 -1.92
CA GLU A 12 -8.36 -5.00 -2.65
C GLU A 12 -8.49 -3.62 -3.31
N ALA A 13 -8.08 -2.55 -2.63
CA ALA A 13 -8.05 -1.20 -3.19
C ALA A 13 -7.10 -1.09 -4.40
N CYS A 14 -5.90 -1.67 -4.30
CA CYS A 14 -4.95 -1.74 -5.41
C CYS A 14 -5.49 -2.58 -6.58
N VAL A 15 -6.16 -3.70 -6.30
CA VAL A 15 -6.78 -4.55 -7.33
C VAL A 15 -7.87 -3.78 -8.07
N GLN A 16 -8.75 -3.09 -7.34
CA GLN A 16 -9.79 -2.27 -7.95
C GLN A 16 -9.19 -1.17 -8.84
N ALA A 17 -8.26 -0.37 -8.32
CA ALA A 17 -7.59 0.69 -9.08
C ALA A 17 -6.91 0.16 -10.36
N ARG A 18 -6.25 -0.99 -10.28
CA ARG A 18 -5.62 -1.67 -11.43
C ARG A 18 -6.66 -2.13 -12.46
N ASN A 19 -7.81 -2.63 -12.01
CA ASN A 19 -8.90 -3.04 -12.89
C ASN A 19 -9.60 -1.83 -13.55
N GLU A 20 -9.60 -0.67 -12.90
CA GLU A 20 -10.06 0.62 -13.43
C GLU A 20 -9.02 1.29 -14.37
N GLY A 21 -7.88 0.64 -14.63
CA GLY A 21 -6.86 1.11 -15.57
C GLY A 21 -5.87 2.12 -15.00
N ARG A 22 -5.83 2.31 -13.67
CA ARG A 22 -4.88 3.22 -13.02
C ARG A 22 -3.45 2.66 -13.05
N ASN A 23 -2.47 3.56 -13.14
CA ASN A 23 -1.06 3.19 -13.12
C ASN A 23 -0.54 3.12 -11.68
N LEU A 24 -0.58 1.92 -11.08
CA LEU A 24 -0.15 1.72 -9.69
C LEU A 24 1.29 2.14 -9.42
N MET A 25 2.17 2.14 -10.42
CA MET A 25 3.57 2.55 -10.25
C MET A 25 3.70 4.06 -9.99
N ARG A 26 2.75 4.85 -10.50
CA ARG A 26 2.70 6.30 -10.29
C ARG A 26 1.69 6.70 -9.22
N GLU A 27 0.60 5.95 -9.09
CA GLU A 27 -0.59 6.33 -8.32
C GLU A 27 -0.82 5.48 -7.07
N GLY A 28 -0.02 4.42 -6.84
CA GLY A 28 -0.26 3.46 -5.76
C GLY A 28 -0.30 4.09 -4.37
N GLY A 29 0.54 5.08 -4.11
CA GLY A 29 0.51 5.83 -2.85
C GLY A 29 -0.82 6.56 -2.62
N ASP A 30 -1.43 7.10 -3.68
CA ASP A 30 -2.70 7.80 -3.59
C ASP A 30 -3.87 6.83 -3.43
N VAL A 31 -3.82 5.68 -4.11
CA VAL A 31 -4.80 4.58 -3.90
C VAL A 31 -4.84 4.17 -2.42
N ILE A 32 -3.67 3.96 -1.81
CA ILE A 32 -3.58 3.58 -0.39
C ILE A 32 -4.09 4.70 0.52
N ARG A 33 -3.75 5.98 0.25
CA ARG A 33 -4.25 7.11 1.04
C ARG A 33 -5.76 7.28 0.96
N GLU A 34 -6.37 7.06 -0.21
CA GLU A 34 -7.83 7.09 -0.34
C GLU A 34 -8.49 5.95 0.45
N ALA A 35 -7.89 4.75 0.46
CA ALA A 35 -8.37 3.63 1.25
C ALA A 35 -8.27 3.89 2.77
N CYS A 36 -7.24 4.59 3.24
CA CYS A 36 -7.10 4.98 4.64
C CYS A 36 -8.25 5.86 5.15
N LYS A 37 -8.97 6.59 4.28
CA LYS A 37 -10.08 7.45 4.71
C LYS A 37 -11.26 6.68 5.28
N TRP A 38 -11.44 5.42 4.88
CA TRP A 38 -12.57 4.58 5.29
C TRP A 38 -12.16 3.28 5.99
N SER A 39 -10.87 2.91 6.00
CA SER A 39 -10.36 1.81 6.82
C SER A 39 -9.43 2.31 7.94
N PRO A 40 -9.88 2.29 9.21
CA PRO A 40 -9.05 2.70 10.33
C PRO A 40 -7.87 1.74 10.57
N GLU A 41 -8.01 0.44 10.29
CA GLU A 41 -6.91 -0.52 10.41
C GLU A 41 -5.78 -0.20 9.43
N LEU A 42 -6.13 0.14 8.19
CA LEU A 42 -5.14 0.55 7.19
C LEU A 42 -4.51 1.90 7.54
N ALA A 43 -5.29 2.86 8.03
CA ALA A 43 -4.77 4.17 8.44
C ALA A 43 -3.69 4.03 9.54
N VAL A 44 -3.95 3.19 10.56
CA VAL A 44 -2.97 2.90 11.62
C VAL A 44 -1.71 2.22 11.06
N ALA A 45 -1.88 1.22 10.19
CA ALA A 45 -0.75 0.53 9.57
C ALA A 45 0.11 1.48 8.71
N CYS A 46 -0.52 2.37 7.94
CA CYS A 46 0.17 3.36 7.13
C CYS A 46 0.95 4.36 7.98
N GLU A 47 0.37 4.85 9.07
CA GLU A 47 1.06 5.78 9.96
C GLU A 47 2.27 5.14 10.64
N LEU A 48 2.16 3.86 11.04
CA LEU A 48 3.23 3.12 11.71
C LEU A 48 4.43 2.85 10.80
N TRP A 49 4.20 2.58 9.51
CA TRP A 49 5.25 2.10 8.59
C TRP A 49 5.66 3.09 7.48
N LYS A 50 5.10 4.30 7.43
CA LYS A 50 5.33 5.29 6.35
C LYS A 50 6.79 5.65 6.09
N GLU A 51 7.67 5.56 7.09
CA GLU A 51 9.09 5.93 6.97
C GLU A 51 10.01 4.72 6.72
N ILE A 52 9.48 3.50 6.82
CA ILE A 52 10.29 2.29 6.70
C ILE A 52 10.55 2.01 5.21
N LYS A 53 11.81 2.11 4.82
CA LYS A 53 12.32 1.74 3.50
C LYS A 53 13.61 0.95 3.65
N PHE A 54 13.87 0.06 2.70
CA PHE A 54 15.09 -0.73 2.64
C PHE A 54 15.82 -0.38 1.34
N GLU A 55 16.76 0.55 1.41
CA GLU A 55 17.54 1.05 0.27
C GLU A 55 19.00 0.60 0.45
N PHE A 56 19.35 -0.53 -0.17
CA PHE A 56 20.68 -1.14 -0.12
C PHE A 56 21.10 -1.59 -1.52
N GLU A 57 22.40 -1.66 -1.78
CA GLU A 57 22.93 -2.18 -3.04
C GLU A 57 22.64 -3.69 -3.16
N SER A 58 22.19 -4.13 -4.35
CA SER A 58 21.97 -5.54 -4.65
C SER A 58 23.31 -6.23 -4.87
N MET A 59 23.57 -7.30 -4.12
CA MET A 59 24.83 -8.05 -4.22
C MET A 59 24.91 -8.93 -5.47
N ASP A 60 23.76 -9.45 -5.92
CA ASP A 60 23.64 -10.23 -7.16
C ASP A 60 23.06 -9.32 -8.26
N THR A 61 23.92 -8.90 -9.18
CA THR A 61 23.58 -8.06 -10.34
C THR A 61 23.86 -8.83 -11.63
N VAL A 62 23.00 -8.63 -12.65
CA VAL A 62 23.07 -9.27 -13.99
C VAL A 62 24.35 -8.94 -14.76
#